data_AF-A0A1B6BAR4-F1
#
_entry.id   AF-A0A1B6BAR4-F1
#
_cell.length_a   1.000
_cell.length_b   1.000
_cell.length_c   1.000
_cell.angle_alpha   90.00
_cell.angle_beta   90.00
_cell.angle_gamma   90.00
#
_symmetry.space_group_name_H-M   'P 1'
#
loop_
_entity.id
_entity.type
_entity.pdbx_description
1 polymer ?
#
loop_
_entity_poly.entity_id
_entity_poly.type
_entity_poly.pdbx_seq_one_letter_code
_entity_poly.pdbx_strand_id
1 'polypeptide(L)'
;MKIEPHYKVIIDSGILIKYIQAYFKAISFELTPLHYKGLKWEVILIPMLQDSKDTNTSIYIPRTEIHFIGEKNSVEKIVSAYRLQFLSAGG
;
A
#
# COMPACT_ATOMS: atom_id res chain seq x y z
N MET A 1 18.00 -6.91 18.88
CA MET A 1 18.37 -6.76 17.45
C MET A 1 17.45 -5.69 16.87
N LYS A 2 17.89 -4.43 16.84
CA LYS A 2 17.12 -3.30 16.30
C LYS A 2 17.27 -3.34 14.78
N ILE A 3 16.17 -3.58 14.07
CA ILE A 3 16.15 -3.47 12.61
C ILE A 3 15.91 -1.99 12.34
N GLU A 4 16.96 -1.22 12.08
CA GLU A 4 16.81 0.17 11.66
C GLU A 4 16.18 0.20 10.25
N PRO A 5 15.01 0.84 10.07
CA PRO A 5 14.34 0.87 8.78
C PRO A 5 15.04 1.87 7.86
N HIS A 6 15.99 1.40 7.05
CA HIS A 6 16.74 2.29 6.14
C HIS A 6 16.09 2.49 4.77
N TYR A 7 15.04 1.76 4.41
CA TYR A 7 14.42 1.87 3.10
C TYR A 7 12.90 1.98 3.20
N LYS A 8 12.37 3.03 2.56
CA LYS A 8 10.94 3.35 2.51
C LYS A 8 10.54 3.66 1.08
N VAL A 9 9.42 3.08 0.63
CA VAL A 9 8.77 3.39 -0.63
C VAL A 9 7.33 3.79 -0.33
N ILE A 10 6.86 4.88 -0.93
CA ILE A 10 5.48 5.36 -0.80
C ILE A 10 4.82 5.26 -2.17
N ILE A 11 3.61 4.71 -2.21
CA ILE A 11 2.79 4.60 -3.42
C ILE A 11 1.41 5.18 -3.12
N ASP A 12 0.97 6.15 -3.93
CA ASP A 12 -0.44 6.54 -4.00
C ASP A 12 -1.17 5.55 -4.92
N SER A 13 -2.16 4.87 -4.37
CA SER A 13 -2.98 3.91 -5.08
C SER A 13 -4.40 4.43 -5.23
N GLY A 14 -4.88 4.52 -6.47
CA GLY A 14 -6.30 4.75 -6.80
C GLY A 14 -7.18 3.52 -6.58
N ILE A 15 -6.67 2.48 -5.91
CA ILE A 15 -7.37 1.23 -5.67
C ILE A 15 -8.09 1.31 -4.33
N LEU A 16 -9.33 0.81 -4.33
CA LEU A 16 -10.12 0.69 -3.11
C LEU A 16 -9.35 -0.06 -2.02
N ILE A 17 -9.25 0.55 -0.84
CA ILE A 17 -8.47 0.03 0.30
C ILE A 17 -8.79 -1.42 0.65
N LYS A 18 -10.05 -1.86 0.53
CA LYS A 18 -10.47 -3.24 0.79
C LYS A 18 -9.73 -4.28 -0.05
N TYR A 19 -9.38 -3.97 -1.30
CA TYR A 19 -8.63 -4.87 -2.18
C TYR A 19 -7.16 -4.92 -1.79
N ILE A 20 -6.60 -3.77 -1.39
CA ILE A 20 -5.23 -3.68 -0.88
C ILE A 20 -5.10 -4.46 0.43
N GLN A 21 -6.06 -4.31 1.35
CA GLN A 21 -6.15 -5.07 2.59
C GLN A 21 -6.25 -6.58 2.34
N ALA A 22 -7.15 -7.01 1.44
CA ALA A 22 -7.30 -8.42 1.09
C ALA A 22 -6.01 -9.02 0.53
N TYR A 23 -5.30 -8.28 -0.33
CA TYR A 23 -4.01 -8.70 -0.86
C TYR A 23 -2.97 -8.88 0.25
N PHE A 24 -2.76 -7.88 1.11
CA PHE A 24 -1.75 -8.01 2.16
C PHE A 24 -2.12 -9.04 3.22
N LYS A 25 -3.40 -9.21 3.53
CA LYS A 25 -3.89 -10.27 4.42
C LYS A 25 -3.58 -11.67 3.89
N ALA A 26 -3.55 -11.87 2.57
CA ALA A 26 -3.25 -13.16 1.97
C ALA A 26 -1.75 -13.55 2.00
N ILE A 27 -0.84 -12.57 2.08
CA ILE A 27 0.60 -12.79 1.89
C ILE A 27 1.46 -12.41 3.10
N SER A 28 0.86 -11.97 4.20
CA SER A 28 1.58 -11.41 5.34
C SER A 28 0.84 -11.62 6.66
N PHE A 29 1.49 -11.25 7.76
CA PHE A 29 0.87 -11.20 9.07
C PHE A 29 0.20 -9.84 9.30
N GLU A 30 -1.09 -9.87 9.60
CA GLU A 30 -1.85 -8.67 9.96
C GLU A 30 -1.53 -8.26 11.41
N LEU A 31 -0.92 -7.08 11.61
CA LEU A 31 -0.72 -6.49 12.94
C LEU A 31 -1.94 -5.69 13.37
N THR A 32 -2.49 -4.91 12.43
CA THR A 32 -3.74 -4.18 12.54
C THR A 32 -4.42 -4.14 11.15
N PRO A 33 -5.69 -3.72 11.04
CA PRO A 33 -6.37 -3.62 9.73
C PRO A 33 -5.67 -2.72 8.71
N LEU A 34 -4.74 -1.86 9.13
CA LEU A 34 -3.98 -0.95 8.28
C LEU A 34 -2.47 -1.19 8.36
N HIS A 35 -2.01 -2.22 9.08
CA HIS A 35 -0.59 -2.52 9.25
C HIS A 35 -0.32 -4.01 9.08
N TYR A 36 0.51 -4.31 8.10
CA TYR A 36 0.85 -5.65 7.67
C TYR A 36 2.36 -5.87 7.77
N LYS A 37 2.77 -7.07 8.13
CA LYS A 37 4.18 -7.41 8.32
C LYS A 37 4.52 -8.71 7.62
N GLY A 38 5.53 -8.66 6.75
CA GLY A 38 6.12 -9.84 6.16
C GLY A 38 7.56 -10.05 6.62
N LEU A 39 8.27 -10.94 5.91
CA LEU A 39 9.66 -11.23 6.22
C LEU A 39 10.53 -10.04 5.81
N LYS A 40 11.03 -9.29 6.81
CA LYS A 40 11.93 -8.13 6.63
C LYS A 40 11.30 -6.93 5.89
N TRP A 41 9.97 -6.87 5.84
CA TRP A 41 9.23 -5.73 5.34
C TRP A 41 7.93 -5.55 6.13
N GLU A 42 7.41 -4.33 6.12
CA GLU A 42 6.11 -3.98 6.65
C GLU A 42 5.40 -2.97 5.74
N VAL A 43 4.08 -2.97 5.80
CA VAL A 43 3.21 -2.11 5.01
C VAL A 43 2.21 -1.42 5.90
N ILE A 44 2.12 -0.09 5.76
CA ILE A 44 1.11 0.73 6.42
C ILE A 44 0.19 1.33 5.35
N LEU A 45 -1.11 1.18 5.53
CA LEU A 45 -2.15 1.72 4.66
C LEU A 45 -2.74 2.98 5.28
N ILE A 46 -2.77 4.07 4.51
CA ILE A 46 -3.32 5.35 4.93
C ILE A 46 -4.47 5.70 3.98
N PRO A 47 -5.74 5.52 4.39
CA PRO A 47 -6.87 5.96 3.58
C PRO A 47 -6.86 7.49 3.47
N MET A 48 -6.87 8.00 2.24
CA MET A 48 -6.95 9.43 1.96
C MET A 48 -8.40 9.78 1.62
N LEU A 49 -9.03 10.61 2.45
CA LEU A 49 -10.33 11.22 2.13
C LEU A 49 -10.06 12.41 1.21
N GLN A 50 -10.45 12.34 -0.06
CA GLN A 50 -10.45 13.53 -0.91
C GLN A 50 -11.75 14.31 -0.67
N ASP A 51 -11.66 15.38 0.12
CA ASP A 51 -12.65 16.46 0.14
C ASP A 51 -12.50 17.27 -1.15
N SER A 52 -13.06 16.79 -2.26
CA SER A 52 -13.21 17.63 -3.45
C SER A 52 -14.42 18.54 -3.25
N LYS A 53 -14.23 19.64 -2.52
CA LYS A 53 -15.05 20.86 -2.63
C LYS A 53 -14.79 21.50 -3.99
N ASP A 54 -15.25 20.86 -5.05
CA ASP A 54 -15.44 21.55 -6.33
C ASP A 54 -16.78 21.12 -6.92
N THR A 55 -17.67 22.10 -6.94
CA THR A 55 -19.01 22.09 -7.50
C THR A 55 -18.94 21.82 -9.02
N ASN A 56 -19.12 20.57 -9.45
CA ASN A 56 -20.11 20.17 -10.49
C ASN A 56 -19.92 18.76 -11.08
N THR A 57 -18.80 18.06 -10.83
CA THR A 57 -18.65 16.66 -11.29
C THR A 57 -17.50 16.00 -10.53
N SER A 58 -17.70 15.71 -9.25
CA SER A 58 -16.67 15.10 -8.41
C SER A 58 -16.75 13.59 -8.51
N ILE A 59 -15.96 12.99 -9.41
CA ILE A 59 -15.70 11.55 -9.37
C ILE A 59 -14.83 11.30 -8.13
N TYR A 60 -15.43 10.73 -7.09
CA TYR A 60 -14.72 10.29 -5.91
C TYR A 60 -13.82 9.12 -6.26
N ILE A 61 -12.53 9.38 -6.48
CA ILE A 61 -11.55 8.31 -6.65
C ILE A 61 -10.98 8.01 -5.26
N PRO A 62 -11.30 6.85 -4.67
CA PRO A 62 -10.75 6.45 -3.38
C PRO A 62 -9.23 6.33 -3.52
N ARG A 63 -8.49 7.11 -2.74
CA ARG A 63 -7.03 7.04 -2.70
C ARG A 63 -6.57 6.37 -1.41
N THR A 64 -5.58 5.50 -1.56
CA THR A 64 -4.89 4.87 -0.43
C THR A 64 -3.40 5.09 -0.62
N GLU A 65 -2.77 5.77 0.34
CA GLU A 65 -1.32 5.86 0.39
C GLU A 65 -0.77 4.61 1.08
N ILE A 66 0.23 3.97 0.46
CA ILE A 66 0.82 2.71 0.91
C ILE A 66 2.28 2.97 1.23
N HIS A 67 2.68 2.75 2.49
CA HIS A 67 4.06 2.88 2.94
C HIS A 67 4.68 1.50 3.08
N PHE A 68 5.65 1.17 2.22
CA PHE A 68 6.46 -0.01 2.35
C PHE A 68 7.75 0.34 3.08
N ILE A 69 8.07 -0.37 4.16
CA ILE A 69 9.21 -0.06 5.03
C ILE A 69 9.96 -1.36 5.32
N GLY A 70 11.30 -1.32 5.35
CA GLY A 70 12.10 -2.48 5.75
C GLY A 70 13.45 -2.59 5.04
N GLU A 71 13.90 -3.83 4.84
CA GLU A 71 15.13 -4.12 4.10
C GLU A 71 14.92 -3.85 2.61
N LYS A 72 15.82 -3.08 1.98
CA LYS A 72 15.68 -2.65 0.57
C LYS A 72 15.24 -3.75 -0.38
N ASN A 73 15.96 -4.87 -0.42
CA ASN A 73 15.65 -5.99 -1.32
C ASN A 73 14.27 -6.61 -1.05
N SER A 74 13.84 -6.62 0.21
CA SER A 74 12.53 -7.17 0.60
C SER A 74 11.40 -6.21 0.22
N VAL A 75 11.61 -4.91 0.44
CA VAL A 75 10.68 -3.84 0.04
C VAL A 75 10.53 -3.78 -1.48
N GLU A 76 11.62 -3.79 -2.23
CA GLU A 76 11.57 -3.74 -3.70
C GLU A 76 10.82 -4.95 -4.29
N LYS A 77 10.99 -6.15 -3.71
CA LYS A 77 10.24 -7.34 -4.10
C LYS A 77 8.75 -7.20 -3.85
N ILE A 78 8.34 -6.77 -2.65
CA ILE A 78 6.91 -6.65 -2.33
C ILE A 78 6.25 -5.51 -3.11
N VAL A 79 6.97 -4.41 -3.34
CA VAL A 79 6.52 -3.31 -4.22
C VAL A 79 6.31 -3.83 -5.64
N SER A 80 7.26 -4.60 -6.18
CA SER A 80 7.13 -5.17 -7.53
C SER A 80 5.96 -6.14 -7.63
N ALA A 81 5.78 -7.03 -6.64
CA ALA A 81 4.64 -7.94 -6.57
C ALA A 81 3.30 -7.18 -6.49
N TYR A 82 3.23 -6.12 -5.67
CA TYR A 82 2.06 -5.26 -5.59
C TYR A 82 1.73 -4.62 -6.94
N ARG A 83 2.73 -4.05 -7.63
CA ARG A 83 2.54 -3.46 -8.96
C ARG A 83 2.09 -4.49 -9.99
N LEU A 84 2.68 -5.69 -9.97
CA LEU A 84 2.28 -6.79 -10.85
C LEU A 84 0.86 -7.30 -10.58
N GLN A 85 0.36 -7.21 -9.35
CA GLN A 85 -1.00 -7.62 -9.03
C GLN A 85 -2.04 -6.58 -9.50
N PHE A 86 -1.69 -5.30 -9.44
CA PHE A 86 -2.68 -4.22 -9.47
C PHE A 86 -2.49 -3.18 -10.58
N LEU A 87 -1.28 -3.03 -11.12
CA LEU A 87 -0.94 -2.05 -12.16
C LEU A 87 -0.56 -2.68 -13.50
N SER A 88 -0.52 -4.02 -13.57
CA SER A 88 -0.22 -4.77 -14.79
C SER A 88 -1.37 -4.78 -15.82
N ALA A 89 -2.57 -4.33 -15.45
CA ALA A 89 -3.76 -4.32 -16.32
C ALA A 89 -3.90 -3.07 -17.22
N GLY A 90 -2.87 -2.22 -17.30
CA GLY A 90 -2.87 -1.01 -18.14
C GLY A 90 -2.13 -1.17 -19.48
N GLY A 91 -2.26 -2.33 -20.14
CA GLY A 91 -1.72 -2.61 -21.47
C GLY A 91 -2.77 -2.51 -22.56
#